data_AF-A0A317HZ18-F1
#
_entry.id   AF-A0A317HZ18-F1
#
_cell.length_a   1.000
_cell.length_b   1.000
_cell.length_c   1.000
_cell.angle_alpha   90.00
_cell.angle_beta   90.00
_cell.angle_gamma   90.00
#
_symmetry.space_group_name_H-M   'P 1'
#
loop_
_entity.id
_entity.type
_entity.pdbx_description
1 polymer ?
#
loop_
_entity_poly.entity_id
_entity_poly.type
_entity_poly.pdbx_seq_one_letter_code
_entity_poly.pdbx_strand_id
1 'polypeptide(L)' 'MFREKQKNKPRPVDNSVSDSTGAYDLRFLLWRQFCSQNNIPVDTLPSQLNAEQKDRWEQMKSKRLR' A
#
# COMPACT_ATOMS: atom_id res chain seq x y z
N MET A 1 -4.54 -7.98 39.26
CA MET A 1 -5.07 -7.00 38.30
C MET A 1 -4.51 -7.32 36.92
N PHE A 2 -5.34 -7.80 35.99
CA PHE A 2 -4.93 -8.06 34.61
C PHE A 2 -4.98 -6.74 33.85
N ARG A 3 -3.83 -6.25 33.37
CA ARG A 3 -3.75 -5.06 32.51
C ARG A 3 -3.57 -5.54 31.08
N GLU A 4 -4.68 -5.55 30.35
CA GLU A 4 -4.74 -5.90 28.94
C GLU A 4 -3.79 -4.99 28.14
N LYS A 5 -2.74 -5.59 27.58
CA LYS A 5 -1.84 -4.90 26.66
C LYS A 5 -2.60 -4.67 25.35
N GLN A 6 -3.03 -3.43 25.16
CA GLN A 6 -3.68 -2.98 23.93
C GLN A 6 -2.81 -3.34 22.72
N LYS A 7 -3.39 -4.10 21.79
CA LYS A 7 -2.79 -4.48 20.52
C LYS A 7 -2.34 -3.23 19.77
N ASN A 8 -1.04 -3.15 19.50
CA ASN A 8 -0.40 -2.16 18.64
C ASN A 8 -0.98 -2.27 17.22
N LYS A 9 -2.09 -1.58 16.94
CA LYS A 9 -2.64 -1.45 15.58
C LYS A 9 -1.72 -0.48 14.83
N PRO A 10 -1.12 -0.86 13.69
CA PRO A 10 -0.30 0.05 12.92
C PRO A 10 -1.14 1.26 12.52
N ARG A 11 -0.61 2.46 12.77
CA ARG A 11 -1.26 3.72 12.36
C ARG A 11 -1.45 3.68 10.84
N PRO A 12 -2.63 4.02 10.32
CA PRO A 12 -2.85 4.03 8.88
C PRO A 12 -1.87 5.01 8.22
N VAL A 13 -1.09 4.50 7.28
CA VAL A 13 -0.16 5.30 6.47
C VAL A 13 -0.96 6.24 5.57
N ASP A 14 -0.78 7.55 5.75
CA ASP A 14 -1.43 8.55 4.90
C ASP A 14 -0.78 8.55 3.52
N ASN A 15 -1.45 7.91 2.57
CA ASN A 15 -1.01 7.78 1.19
C ASN A 15 -1.85 8.69 0.25
N SER A 16 -2.37 9.82 0.75
CA SER A 16 -3.20 10.74 -0.04
C SER A 16 -2.37 11.56 -1.04
N VAL A 17 -2.80 11.63 -2.31
CA VAL A 17 -2.21 12.51 -3.36
C VAL A 17 -3.24 13.58 -3.68
N SER A 18 -2.82 14.84 -3.71
CA SER A 18 -3.60 15.88 -4.39
C SER A 18 -3.63 15.61 -5.90
N ASP A 19 -4.80 15.71 -6.50
CA ASP A 19 -5.09 15.60 -7.94
C ASP A 19 -4.38 16.67 -8.80
N SER A 20 -3.64 17.58 -8.16
CA SER A 20 -3.09 18.81 -8.75
C SER A 20 -1.77 18.65 -9.49
N THR A 21 -1.09 17.51 -9.36
CA THR A 21 0.19 17.28 -10.03
C THR A 21 -0.06 16.43 -11.28
N GLY A 22 0.38 16.92 -12.45
CA GLY A 22 0.10 16.34 -13.77
C GLY A 22 0.37 14.84 -13.88
N ALA A 23 -0.14 14.23 -14.96
CA ALA A 23 -0.17 12.78 -15.25
C ALA A 23 0.96 11.97 -14.58
N TYR A 24 0.73 11.54 -13.34
CA TYR A 24 1.58 10.57 -12.70
C TYR A 24 1.52 9.28 -13.51
N ASP A 25 2.67 8.63 -13.69
CA ASP A 25 2.73 7.33 -14.35
C ASP A 25 1.69 6.39 -13.69
N LEU A 26 0.88 5.74 -14.51
CA LEU A 26 -0.19 4.84 -14.03
C LEU A 26 0.37 3.82 -13.02
N ARG A 27 1.63 3.40 -13.19
CA ARG A 27 2.33 2.50 -12.26
C ARG A 27 2.47 3.10 -10.86
N PHE A 28 2.73 4.39 -10.75
CA PHE A 28 2.89 5.09 -9.48
C PHE A 28 1.56 5.24 -8.75
N LEU A 29 0.47 5.53 -9.48
CA LEU A 29 -0.89 5.58 -8.90
C LEU A 29 -1.34 4.20 -8.41
N LEU A 30 -1.09 3.15 -9.19
CA LEU A 30 -1.37 1.77 -8.78
C LEU A 30 -0.57 1.38 -7.54
N TRP A 31 0.71 1.73 -7.49
CA TRP A 31 1.58 1.47 -6.35
C TRP A 31 1.08 2.18 -5.08
N ARG A 32 0.76 3.48 -5.17
CA ARG A 32 0.16 4.25 -4.07
C ARG A 32 -1.12 3.65 -3.55
N GLN A 33 -2.02 3.26 -4.46
CA GLN A 33 -3.28 2.63 -4.08
C GLN A 33 -3.04 1.30 -3.37
N PHE A 34 -2.13 0.47 -3.89
CA PHE A 34 -1.73 -0.79 -3.27
C PHE A 34 -1.18 -0.56 -1.85
N CYS A 35 -0.29 0.42 -1.72
CA CYS A 35 0.31 0.81 -0.45
C CYS A 35 -0.74 1.28 0.56
N SER A 36 -1.68 2.13 0.15
CA SER A 36 -2.79 2.59 0.99
C SER A 36 -3.69 1.44 1.45
N GLN A 37 -4.01 0.49 0.57
CA GLN A 37 -4.91 -0.62 0.89
C GLN A 37 -4.27 -1.65 1.82
N ASN A 38 -2.95 -1.84 1.73
CA ASN A 38 -2.23 -2.87 2.48
C ASN A 38 -1.46 -2.31 3.68
N ASN A 39 -1.65 -1.02 4.03
CA ASN A 39 -0.91 -0.32 5.08
C ASN A 39 0.63 -0.40 4.87
N ILE A 40 1.07 -0.24 3.63
CA ILE A 40 2.47 -0.27 3.24
C ILE A 40 2.94 1.17 3.01
N PRO A 41 4.12 1.57 3.51
CA PRO A 41 4.73 2.86 3.17
C PRO A 41 4.95 2.98 1.66
N VAL A 42 4.66 4.14 1.06
CA VAL A 42 4.87 4.36 -0.39
C VAL A 42 6.34 4.35 -0.81
N ASP A 43 7.22 4.63 0.15
CA ASP A 43 8.68 4.49 0.08
C ASP A 43 9.15 3.02 0.10
N THR A 44 8.26 2.07 0.39
CA THR A 44 8.58 0.64 0.27
C THR A 44 8.80 0.29 -1.19
N LEU A 45 9.80 -0.54 -1.46
CA LEU A 45 10.05 -1.08 -2.80
C LEU A 45 9.31 -2.42 -3.00
N PRO A 46 8.86 -2.74 -4.23
CA PRO A 46 8.27 -4.04 -4.54
C PRO A 46 9.12 -5.25 -4.10
N SER A 47 10.45 -5.09 -4.13
CA SER A 47 11.40 -6.10 -3.68
C SER A 47 11.30 -6.39 -2.18
N GLN A 48 10.94 -5.39 -1.37
CA GLN A 48 10.79 -5.44 0.10
C GLN A 48 9.44 -5.99 0.55
N LEU A 49 8.51 -6.26 -0.38
CA LEU A 49 7.24 -6.89 -0.06
C LEU A 49 7.42 -8.34 0.38
N ASN A 50 6.63 -8.74 1.38
CA ASN A 50 6.51 -10.14 1.79
C ASN A 50 5.76 -10.96 0.73
N ALA A 51 5.88 -12.30 0.78
CA ALA A 51 5.27 -13.20 -0.21
C ALA A 51 3.76 -12.94 -0.42
N GLU A 52 3.01 -12.75 0.68
CA GLU A 52 1.57 -12.44 0.63
C GLU A 52 1.28 -11.07 -0.04
N GLN A 53 2.10 -10.06 0.26
CA GLN A 53 1.94 -8.72 -0.32
C GLN A 53 2.31 -8.73 -1.80
N LYS A 54 3.34 -9.48 -2.21
CA LYS A 54 3.70 -9.67 -3.62
C LYS A 54 2.56 -10.30 -4.39
N ASP A 55 1.95 -11.36 -3.87
CA ASP A 55 0.82 -12.01 -4.51
C ASP A 55 -0.36 -11.04 -4.72
N ARG A 56 -0.72 -10.26 -3.68
CA ARG A 56 -1.77 -9.23 -3.79
C ARG A 56 -1.42 -8.13 -4.80
N TRP A 57 -0.15 -7.75 -4.89
CA TRP A 57 0.33 -6.77 -5.86
C TRP A 57 0.21 -7.29 -7.30
N GLU A 58 0.65 -8.53 -7.54
CA GLU A 58 0.49 -9.19 -8.84
C GLU A 58 -0.99 -9.31 -9.25
N GLN A 59 -1.87 -9.70 -8.32
CA GLN A 59 -3.32 -9.74 -8.56
C GLN A 59 -3.91 -8.37 -8.89
N MET A 60 -3.49 -7.31 -8.19
CA MET A 60 -3.97 -5.95 -8.45
C MET A 60 -3.54 -5.46 -9.84
N LYS A 61 -2.28 -5.70 -10.22
CA LYS A 61 -1.77 -5.39 -11.56
C LYS A 61 -2.57 -6.15 -12.62
N SER A 62 -2.74 -7.46 -12.47
CA SER A 62 -3.47 -8.30 -13.42
C SER A 62 -4.92 -7.83 -13.65
N LYS A 63 -5.59 -7.32 -12.61
CA LYS A 63 -6.98 -6.81 -12.72
C LYS A 63 -7.08 -5.45 -13.41
N ARG A 64 -6.02 -4.63 -13.43
CA ARG A 64 -6.05 -3.25 -13.97
C ARG A 64 -5.24 -3.04 -15.25
N LEU A 65 -4.31 -3.92 -15.58
CA LEU A 65 -3.54 -3.91 -16.83
C LEU A 65 -4.15 -4.86 -17.89
N ARG A 66 -5.45 -5.14 -17.81
CA ARG A 66 -6.16 -6.00 -18.76
C ARG A 66 -6.67 -5.22 -19.97
#